data_AF-A0A7L1Y7M1-F1
#
_entry.id   AF-A0A7L1Y7M1-F1
#
_cell.length_a   1.000
_cell.length_b   1.000
_cell.length_c   1.000
_cell.angle_alpha   90.00
_cell.angle_beta   90.00
_cell.angle_gamma   90.00
#
_symmetry.space_group_name_H-M   'P 1'
#
loop_
_entity.id
_entity.type
_entity.pdbx_description
1 polymer ?
#
loop_
_entity_poly.entity_id
_entity_poly.type
_entity_poly.pdbx_seq_one_letter_code
_entity_poly.pdbx_strand_id
1 'polypeptide(L)'
;HQHRHFPTGSAFAQFETQEGAQKCLEAAQEGPEGGGLRLDGRGLRVDPALSRDQAQQLRGSSGGARPRTGTRNLYLAREGAIRPGSQAAEGVSDSDMAKRARFEELKRRRLQDPNVGVSRTRLCLHNLPKALDTPRLRALLQKTLRQNGGPPPRIKECRVMRELRGQGQSLGFAFVEFEAHEEALGALRRLNNNPELFGPHKRPIVEFALEDRRKLRLREQRIQRGLVR
;
A
#
# COMPACT_ATOMS: atom_id res chain seq x y z
N HIS A 1 1.85 7.07 38.00
CA HIS A 1 1.58 6.24 36.81
C HIS A 1 2.77 5.34 36.53
N GLN A 2 2.66 4.03 36.80
CA GLN A 2 3.72 3.06 36.51
C GLN A 2 3.76 2.78 35.00
N HIS A 3 4.88 3.12 34.34
CA HIS A 3 5.15 2.73 32.96
C HIS A 3 5.38 1.21 32.91
N ARG A 4 4.39 0.44 32.44
CA ARG A 4 4.64 -0.93 31.99
C ARG A 4 5.43 -0.87 30.68
N HIS A 5 6.74 -1.04 30.77
CA HIS A 5 7.57 -1.31 29.61
C HIS A 5 7.25 -2.70 29.11
N PHE A 6 6.51 -2.79 28.00
CA PHE A 6 6.35 -4.04 27.29
C PHE A 6 7.67 -4.39 26.59
N PRO A 7 8.20 -5.63 26.74
CA PRO A 7 9.43 -6.03 26.07
C PRO A 7 9.29 -5.91 24.54
N THR A 8 10.27 -5.31 23.88
CA THR A 8 10.27 -5.14 22.41
C THR A 8 10.64 -6.41 21.65
N GLY A 9 10.95 -7.51 22.36
CA GLY A 9 11.39 -8.77 21.77
C GLY A 9 12.84 -8.74 21.25
N SER A 10 13.67 -7.83 21.78
CA SER A 10 15.07 -7.64 21.40
C SER A 10 15.93 -7.40 22.64
N ALA A 11 17.17 -7.91 22.65
CA ALA A 11 18.14 -7.71 23.72
C ALA A 11 19.56 -7.58 23.14
N PHE A 12 20.48 -7.06 23.93
CA PHE A 12 21.92 -7.10 23.64
C PHE A 12 22.57 -8.07 24.62
N ALA A 13 23.48 -8.91 24.11
CA ALA A 13 24.30 -9.80 24.92
C ALA A 13 25.76 -9.38 24.78
N GLN A 14 26.43 -9.13 25.91
CA GLN A 14 27.86 -8.82 25.95
C GLN A 14 28.60 -10.10 26.34
N PHE A 15 29.64 -10.45 25.57
CA PHE A 15 30.50 -11.58 25.85
C PHE A 15 31.81 -11.09 26.46
N GLU A 16 32.40 -11.90 27.35
CA GLU A 16 33.71 -11.61 27.94
C GLU A 16 34.84 -11.68 26.90
N THR A 17 34.70 -12.56 25.90
CA THR A 17 35.69 -12.75 24.84
C THR A 17 35.06 -12.58 23.46
N GLN A 18 35.87 -12.07 22.53
CA GLN A 18 35.48 -11.93 21.12
C GLN A 18 35.16 -13.29 20.49
N GLU A 19 35.92 -14.32 20.85
CA GLU A 19 35.68 -15.70 20.39
C GLU A 19 34.31 -16.23 20.83
N GLY A 20 33.88 -15.91 22.05
CA GLY A 20 32.55 -16.30 22.56
C GLY A 20 31.42 -15.67 21.75
N ALA A 21 31.55 -14.39 21.41
CA ALA A 21 30.59 -13.70 20.55
C ALA A 21 30.54 -14.30 19.13
N GLN A 22 31.70 -14.64 18.58
CA GLN A 22 31.82 -15.23 17.24
C GLN A 22 31.15 -16.61 17.17
N LYS A 23 31.43 -17.48 18.15
CA LYS A 23 30.77 -18.81 18.26
C LYS A 23 29.26 -18.70 18.42
N CYS A 24 28.76 -17.69 19.14
CA CYS A 24 27.33 -17.44 19.26
C CYS A 24 26.70 -17.08 17.91
N LEU A 25 27.34 -16.20 17.14
CA LEU A 25 26.88 -15.82 15.80
C LEU A 25 26.86 -17.01 14.84
N GLU A 26 27.88 -17.87 14.88
CA GLU A 26 27.95 -19.09 14.07
C GLU A 26 26.86 -20.09 14.47
N ALA A 27 26.64 -20.31 15.76
CA ALA A 27 25.55 -21.17 16.25
C ALA A 27 24.15 -20.63 15.93
N ALA A 28 24.01 -19.32 15.73
CA ALA A 28 22.76 -18.68 15.34
C ALA A 28 22.43 -18.85 13.85
N GLN A 29 23.40 -19.19 13.00
CA GLN A 29 23.17 -19.38 11.57
C GLN A 29 22.45 -20.70 11.33
N GLU A 30 21.31 -20.66 10.64
CA GLU A 30 20.58 -21.88 10.27
C GLU A 30 21.36 -22.65 9.20
N GLY A 31 21.90 -23.81 9.57
CA GLY A 31 22.47 -24.77 8.62
C GLY A 31 21.38 -25.58 7.89
N PRO A 32 21.72 -26.25 6.77
CA PRO A 32 20.77 -27.01 5.93
C PRO A 32 20.04 -28.15 6.65
N GLU A 33 20.50 -28.59 7.83
CA GLU A 33 19.86 -29.64 8.64
C GLU A 33 18.98 -29.12 9.80
N GLY A 34 18.62 -27.83 9.80
CA GLY A 34 17.68 -27.28 10.78
C GLY A 34 18.31 -26.88 12.12
N GLY A 35 19.56 -26.42 12.10
CA GLY A 35 20.22 -25.78 13.24
C GLY A 35 19.75 -24.33 13.48
N GLY A 36 20.09 -23.77 14.65
CA GLY A 36 19.83 -22.38 15.04
C GLY A 36 19.60 -22.21 16.55
N LEU A 37 19.97 -21.07 17.12
CA LEU A 37 19.74 -20.78 18.54
C LEU A 37 18.24 -20.59 18.80
N ARG A 38 17.71 -21.26 19.82
CA ARG A 38 16.28 -21.20 20.19
C ARG A 38 16.10 -20.89 21.66
N LEU A 39 15.11 -20.07 21.96
CA LEU A 39 14.64 -19.80 23.32
C LEU A 39 13.15 -20.12 23.38
N ASP A 40 12.75 -21.04 24.26
CA ASP A 40 11.37 -21.53 24.40
C ASP A 40 10.74 -21.95 23.05
N GLY A 41 11.53 -22.65 22.22
CA GLY A 41 11.12 -23.11 20.89
C GLY A 41 11.13 -22.02 19.80
N ARG A 42 11.37 -20.76 20.14
CA ARG A 42 11.45 -19.65 19.20
C ARG A 42 12.88 -19.44 18.71
N GLY A 43 13.08 -19.46 17.39
CA GLY A 43 14.37 -19.13 16.77
C GLY A 43 14.80 -17.70 17.09
N LEU A 44 16.06 -17.55 17.49
CA LEU A 44 16.70 -16.27 17.78
C LEU A 44 17.39 -15.76 16.52
N ARG A 45 17.17 -14.48 16.22
CA ARG A 45 17.98 -13.75 15.25
C ARG A 45 19.10 -13.05 16.01
N VAL A 46 20.34 -13.41 15.71
CA VAL A 46 21.54 -12.81 16.33
C VAL A 46 22.33 -12.08 15.25
N ASP A 47 22.58 -10.80 15.47
CA ASP A 47 23.36 -9.94 14.59
C ASP A 47 24.46 -9.26 15.44
N PRO A 48 25.66 -8.96 14.89
CA PRO A 48 26.69 -8.21 15.60
C PRO A 48 26.15 -6.86 16.08
N ALA A 49 26.42 -6.52 17.35
CA ALA A 49 26.02 -5.25 17.91
C ALA A 49 26.87 -4.11 17.32
N LEU A 50 26.20 -3.05 16.87
CA LEU A 50 26.86 -1.85 16.37
C LEU A 50 27.21 -0.91 17.53
N SER A 51 28.32 -0.18 17.41
CA SER A 51 28.63 0.89 18.35
C SER A 51 27.61 2.03 18.23
N ARG A 52 27.50 2.86 19.28
CA ARG A 52 26.61 4.03 19.28
C ARG A 52 26.91 4.97 18.10
N ASP A 53 28.20 5.16 17.79
CA ASP A 53 28.65 6.06 16.73
C ASP A 53 28.40 5.46 15.34
N GLN A 54 28.65 4.16 15.17
CA GLN A 54 28.30 3.43 13.93
C GLN A 54 26.79 3.48 13.69
N ALA A 55 25.98 3.30 14.74
CA ALA A 55 24.53 3.41 14.65
C ALA A 55 24.07 4.84 14.30
N GLN A 56 24.79 5.88 14.72
CA GLN A 56 24.51 7.27 14.36
C GLN A 56 24.94 7.61 12.92
N GLN A 57 26.10 7.13 12.47
CA GLN A 57 26.55 7.30 11.09
C GLN A 57 25.67 6.56 10.10
N LEU A 58 25.26 5.32 10.43
CA LEU A 58 24.31 4.56 9.62
C LEU A 58 22.93 5.22 9.54
N ARG A 59 22.51 6.01 10.55
CA ARG A 59 21.30 6.85 10.45
C ARG A 59 21.46 8.01 9.46
N GLY A 60 22.67 8.54 9.29
CA GLY A 60 22.96 9.66 8.37
C GLY A 60 23.18 9.22 6.91
N SER A 61 23.74 8.03 6.70
CA SER A 61 24.14 7.54 5.37
C SER A 61 23.14 6.58 4.71
N SER A 62 22.14 6.10 5.44
CA SER A 62 21.02 5.38 4.84
C SER A 62 19.89 6.35 4.53
N GLY A 63 19.72 6.66 3.25
CA GLY A 63 18.49 7.24 2.72
C GLY A 63 17.31 6.39 3.17
N GLY A 64 16.56 6.92 4.14
CA GLY A 64 15.38 6.31 4.70
C GLY A 64 15.65 4.97 5.37
N ALA A 65 15.69 4.96 6.71
CA ALA A 65 14.98 3.90 7.41
C ALA A 65 13.64 3.77 6.68
N ARG A 66 13.41 2.65 5.96
CA ARG A 66 12.07 2.33 5.46
C ARG A 66 11.21 2.59 6.67
N PRO A 67 10.25 3.55 6.62
CA PRO A 67 9.41 3.82 7.77
C PRO A 67 8.97 2.45 8.22
N ARG A 68 8.92 2.16 9.53
CA ARG A 68 8.21 0.96 9.99
C ARG A 68 6.81 1.14 9.44
N THR A 69 6.57 0.64 8.24
CA THR A 69 5.35 0.84 7.52
C THR A 69 4.47 -0.08 8.29
N GLY A 70 3.78 0.50 9.29
CA GLY A 70 2.75 -0.23 10.00
C GLY A 70 1.93 -0.93 8.94
N THR A 71 1.38 -2.08 9.30
CA THR A 71 0.61 -2.97 8.41
C THR A 71 -0.59 -2.30 7.69
N ARG A 72 -0.77 -0.99 7.87
CA ARG A 72 -1.77 -0.08 7.30
C ARG A 72 -1.30 0.65 6.04
N ASN A 73 -0.02 0.51 5.61
CA ASN A 73 0.55 1.10 4.38
C ASN A 73 0.30 2.61 4.19
N LEU A 74 0.32 3.40 5.27
CA LEU A 74 -0.06 4.82 5.24
C LEU A 74 0.81 5.69 4.31
N TYR A 75 2.02 5.24 3.98
CA TYR A 75 2.89 5.93 3.02
C TYR A 75 2.23 6.04 1.63
N LEU A 76 1.42 5.05 1.24
CA LEU A 76 0.69 5.06 -0.04
C LEU A 76 -0.48 6.04 -0.08
N ALA A 77 -0.94 6.56 1.07
CA ALA A 77 -2.07 7.48 1.12
C ALA A 77 -1.80 8.79 0.38
N ARG A 78 -0.53 9.19 0.27
CA ARG A 78 -0.09 10.43 -0.37
C ARG A 78 0.27 10.26 -1.85
N GLU A 79 0.37 9.03 -2.34
CA GLU A 79 0.66 8.76 -3.75
C GLU A 79 -0.48 9.31 -4.63
N GLY A 80 -0.13 10.09 -5.65
CA GLY A 80 -1.09 10.72 -6.56
C GLY A 80 -1.78 11.98 -6.04
N ALA A 81 -1.48 12.45 -4.82
CA ALA A 81 -2.02 13.72 -4.33
C ALA A 81 -1.44 14.91 -5.11
N ILE A 82 -2.32 15.77 -5.66
CA ILE A 82 -1.94 16.98 -6.39
C ILE A 82 -2.10 18.18 -5.47
N ARG A 83 -1.02 18.93 -5.28
CA ARG A 83 -1.03 20.15 -4.46
C ARG A 83 -1.35 21.36 -5.34
N PRO A 84 -2.16 22.32 -4.85
CA PRO A 84 -2.29 23.62 -5.50
C PRO A 84 -0.91 24.25 -5.75
N GLY A 85 -0.71 24.84 -6.92
CA GLY A 85 0.57 25.44 -7.33
C GLY A 85 1.69 24.46 -7.70
N SER A 86 1.44 23.14 -7.70
CA SER A 86 2.41 22.19 -8.27
C SER A 86 2.28 22.08 -9.78
N GLN A 87 3.33 21.61 -10.46
CA GLN A 87 3.30 21.34 -11.91
C GLN A 87 2.15 20.38 -12.29
N ALA A 88 1.83 19.41 -11.43
CA ALA A 88 0.71 18.51 -11.65
C ALA A 88 -0.67 19.20 -11.59
N ALA A 89 -0.77 20.41 -11.02
CA ALA A 89 -2.00 21.19 -11.01
C ALA A 89 -2.21 22.01 -12.31
N GLU A 90 -1.21 22.07 -13.20
CA GLU A 90 -1.31 22.82 -14.44
C GLU A 90 -2.42 22.26 -15.36
N GLY A 91 -3.29 23.16 -15.81
CA GLY A 91 -4.45 22.83 -16.64
C GLY A 91 -5.56 22.04 -15.92
N VAL A 92 -5.47 21.86 -14.61
CA VAL A 92 -6.54 21.31 -13.77
C VAL A 92 -7.46 22.46 -13.35
N SER A 93 -8.77 22.33 -13.59
CA SER A 93 -9.72 23.39 -13.25
C SER A 93 -9.94 23.52 -11.74
N ASP A 94 -10.35 24.71 -11.28
CA ASP A 94 -10.63 24.97 -9.86
C ASP A 94 -11.69 24.01 -9.28
N SER A 95 -12.71 23.67 -10.06
CA SER A 95 -13.72 22.67 -9.68
C SER A 95 -13.12 21.28 -9.48
N ASP A 96 -12.16 20.87 -10.31
CA ASP A 96 -11.47 19.59 -10.15
C ASP A 96 -10.51 19.61 -8.95
N MET A 97 -9.79 20.73 -8.75
CA MET A 97 -8.96 20.93 -7.55
C MET A 97 -9.77 20.89 -6.26
N ALA A 98 -10.96 21.51 -6.23
CA ALA A 98 -11.87 21.44 -5.09
C ALA A 98 -12.36 20.00 -4.85
N LYS A 99 -12.67 19.23 -5.90
CA LYS A 99 -13.00 17.79 -5.78
C LYS A 99 -11.85 16.99 -5.17
N ARG A 100 -10.61 17.20 -5.64
CA ARG A 100 -9.41 16.54 -5.11
C ARG A 100 -9.20 16.86 -3.62
N ALA A 101 -9.35 18.13 -3.23
CA ALA A 101 -9.24 18.55 -1.84
C ALA A 101 -10.27 17.86 -0.94
N ARG A 102 -11.53 17.73 -1.39
CA ARG A 102 -12.58 16.99 -0.67
C ARG A 102 -12.25 15.51 -0.52
N PHE A 103 -11.74 14.85 -1.56
CA PHE A 103 -11.33 13.44 -1.46
C PHE A 103 -10.16 13.25 -0.48
N GLU A 104 -9.18 14.14 -0.52
CA GLU A 104 -8.05 14.11 0.42
C GLU A 104 -8.50 14.29 1.88
N GLU A 105 -9.46 15.18 2.14
CA GLU A 105 -10.05 15.38 3.46
C GLU A 105 -10.81 14.14 3.96
N LEU A 106 -11.68 13.57 3.13
CA LEU A 106 -12.42 12.35 3.45
C LEU A 106 -11.49 11.18 3.71
N LYS A 107 -10.45 11.02 2.90
CA LYS A 107 -9.39 10.01 3.05
C LYS A 107 -8.66 10.20 4.38
N ARG A 108 -8.24 11.42 4.71
CA ARG A 108 -7.58 11.75 5.98
C ARG A 108 -8.45 11.42 7.18
N ARG A 109 -9.73 11.79 7.15
CA ARG A 109 -10.69 11.48 8.21
C ARG A 109 -10.87 9.97 8.39
N ARG A 110 -10.97 9.20 7.30
CA ARG A 110 -11.10 7.73 7.35
C ARG A 110 -9.84 7.06 7.91
N LEU A 111 -8.66 7.59 7.63
CA LEU A 111 -7.39 7.08 8.14
C LEU A 111 -7.13 7.38 9.62
N GLN A 112 -7.96 8.22 10.27
CA GLN A 112 -7.93 8.38 11.74
C GLN A 112 -8.36 7.08 12.45
N ASP A 113 -9.22 6.27 11.83
CA ASP A 113 -9.58 4.95 12.36
C ASP A 113 -8.39 3.98 12.23
N PRO A 114 -7.88 3.42 13.34
CA PRO A 114 -6.74 2.50 13.31
C PRO A 114 -7.01 1.19 12.56
N ASN A 115 -8.28 0.83 12.34
CA ASN A 115 -8.67 -0.34 11.55
C ASN A 115 -8.64 -0.10 10.05
N VAL A 116 -8.56 1.16 9.61
CA VAL A 116 -8.49 1.53 8.21
C VAL A 116 -7.03 1.67 7.78
N GLY A 117 -6.66 0.96 6.72
CA GLY A 117 -5.37 1.06 6.06
C GLY A 117 -5.53 1.37 4.57
N VAL A 118 -4.42 1.35 3.87
CA VAL A 118 -4.32 1.57 2.43
C VAL A 118 -3.94 0.26 1.75
N SER A 119 -4.64 -0.11 0.69
CA SER A 119 -4.33 -1.28 -0.13
C SER A 119 -3.01 -1.10 -0.86
N ARG A 120 -2.27 -2.20 -1.07
CA ARG A 120 -1.06 -2.18 -1.93
C ARG A 120 -1.36 -2.44 -3.39
N THR A 121 -2.46 -3.10 -3.69
CA THR A 121 -2.77 -3.62 -5.04
C THR A 121 -4.11 -3.13 -5.56
N ARG A 122 -4.98 -2.58 -4.71
CA ARG A 122 -6.29 -2.07 -5.09
C ARG A 122 -6.27 -0.55 -5.21
N LEU A 123 -6.74 -0.05 -6.34
CA LEU A 123 -6.94 1.37 -6.62
C LEU A 123 -8.43 1.72 -6.61
N CYS A 124 -8.72 2.96 -6.22
CA CYS A 124 -9.99 3.63 -6.42
C CYS A 124 -9.83 4.69 -7.51
N LEU A 125 -10.61 4.56 -8.59
CA LEU A 125 -10.60 5.47 -9.73
C LEU A 125 -11.86 6.31 -9.66
N HIS A 126 -11.72 7.61 -9.39
CA HIS A 126 -12.81 8.59 -9.35
C HIS A 126 -12.87 9.43 -10.63
N ASN A 127 -13.93 10.24 -10.72
CA ASN A 127 -14.20 11.17 -11.84
C ASN A 127 -14.48 10.45 -13.17
N LEU A 128 -14.99 9.21 -13.12
CA LEU A 128 -15.27 8.43 -14.33
C LEU A 128 -16.50 8.97 -15.09
N PRO A 129 -16.53 8.88 -16.43
CA PRO A 129 -17.74 9.12 -17.21
C PRO A 129 -18.88 8.19 -16.77
N LYS A 130 -20.10 8.71 -16.66
CA LYS A 130 -21.27 7.94 -16.17
C LYS A 130 -21.67 6.79 -17.11
N ALA A 131 -21.38 6.95 -18.40
CA ALA A 131 -21.58 5.94 -19.44
C ALA A 131 -20.48 4.85 -19.47
N LEU A 132 -19.39 5.03 -18.72
CA LEU A 132 -18.30 4.03 -18.67
C LEU A 132 -18.72 2.87 -17.75
N ASP A 133 -18.84 1.68 -18.33
CA ASP A 133 -19.16 0.45 -17.62
C ASP A 133 -17.90 -0.38 -17.28
N THR A 134 -18.10 -1.47 -16.53
CA THR A 134 -16.99 -2.32 -16.09
C THR A 134 -16.24 -2.97 -17.26
N PRO A 135 -16.90 -3.56 -18.28
CA PRO A 135 -16.19 -4.13 -19.44
C PRO A 135 -15.36 -3.09 -20.20
N ARG A 136 -15.93 -1.90 -20.49
CA ARG A 136 -15.21 -0.83 -21.20
C ARG A 136 -14.07 -0.26 -20.37
N LEU A 137 -14.25 -0.09 -19.06
CA LEU A 137 -13.15 0.31 -18.17
C LEU A 137 -12.02 -0.72 -18.18
N ARG A 138 -12.34 -2.02 -18.10
CA ARG A 138 -11.32 -3.08 -18.12
C ARG A 138 -10.53 -3.06 -19.43
N ALA A 139 -11.20 -2.95 -20.57
CA ALA A 139 -10.55 -2.84 -21.88
C ALA A 139 -9.67 -1.58 -21.99
N LEU A 140 -10.17 -0.43 -21.51
CA LEU A 140 -9.41 0.82 -21.46
C LEU A 140 -8.13 0.67 -20.65
N LEU A 141 -8.20 0.06 -19.47
CA LEU A 141 -7.04 -0.16 -18.60
C LEU A 141 -6.03 -1.10 -19.25
N GLN A 142 -6.47 -2.21 -19.84
CA GLN A 142 -5.59 -3.13 -20.56
C GLN A 142 -4.89 -2.45 -21.73
N LYS A 143 -5.58 -1.58 -22.47
CA LYS A 143 -4.98 -0.81 -23.57
C LYS A 143 -3.98 0.23 -23.06
N THR A 144 -4.37 1.02 -22.05
CA THR A 144 -3.59 2.19 -21.59
C THR A 144 -2.35 1.78 -20.80
N LEU A 145 -2.44 0.70 -20.03
CA LEU A 145 -1.38 0.24 -19.13
C LEU A 145 -0.44 -0.79 -19.77
N ARG A 146 -0.71 -1.20 -21.01
CA ARG A 146 0.17 -2.09 -21.77
C ARG A 146 1.54 -1.44 -21.92
N GLN A 147 2.57 -2.16 -21.48
CA GLN A 147 3.96 -1.77 -21.72
C GLN A 147 4.33 -2.15 -23.16
N ASN A 148 5.20 -1.38 -23.80
CA ASN A 148 5.61 -1.63 -25.19
C ASN A 148 6.20 -3.05 -25.31
N GLY A 149 5.54 -3.91 -26.09
CA GLY A 149 5.95 -5.31 -26.27
C GLY A 149 5.71 -6.24 -25.07
N GLY A 150 5.16 -5.74 -23.96
CA GLY A 150 4.88 -6.52 -22.75
C GLY A 150 3.46 -7.08 -22.68
N PRO A 151 3.21 -8.07 -21.80
CA PRO A 151 1.86 -8.57 -21.55
C PRO A 151 0.96 -7.47 -20.94
N PRO A 152 -0.38 -7.57 -21.10
CA PRO A 152 -1.30 -6.68 -20.42
C PRO A 152 -1.22 -6.89 -18.89
N PRO A 153 -1.55 -5.87 -18.07
CA PRO A 153 -1.54 -6.00 -16.62
C PRO A 153 -2.54 -7.06 -16.14
N ARG A 154 -2.19 -7.77 -15.06
CA ARG A 154 -3.05 -8.79 -14.48
C ARG A 154 -4.05 -8.15 -13.51
N ILE A 155 -5.26 -7.88 -14.03
CA ILE A 155 -6.36 -7.29 -13.27
C ILE A 155 -7.20 -8.39 -12.62
N LYS A 156 -7.13 -8.52 -11.29
CA LYS A 156 -7.91 -9.47 -10.48
C LYS A 156 -9.37 -9.06 -10.38
N GLU A 157 -9.63 -7.81 -10.02
CA GLU A 157 -10.98 -7.26 -9.87
C GLU A 157 -11.06 -5.93 -10.63
N CYS A 158 -12.15 -5.69 -11.34
CA CYS A 158 -12.47 -4.39 -11.90
C CYS A 158 -13.99 -4.21 -11.75
N ARG A 159 -14.42 -3.14 -11.08
CA ARG A 159 -15.84 -2.92 -10.82
C ARG A 159 -16.18 -1.44 -10.78
N VAL A 160 -16.99 -0.99 -11.73
CA VAL A 160 -17.67 0.31 -11.67
C VAL A 160 -18.77 0.23 -10.64
N MET A 161 -18.78 1.17 -9.70
CA MET A 161 -19.79 1.25 -8.66
C MET A 161 -21.03 1.95 -9.19
N ARG A 162 -22.18 1.34 -8.95
CA ARG A 162 -23.50 1.80 -9.43
C ARG A 162 -24.48 1.82 -8.27
N GLU A 163 -25.52 2.63 -8.41
CA GLU A 163 -26.69 2.60 -7.53
C GLU A 163 -27.40 1.24 -7.60
N LEU A 164 -28.37 1.02 -6.70
CA LEU A 164 -29.25 -0.16 -6.69
C LEU A 164 -28.48 -1.49 -6.85
N ARG A 165 -27.51 -1.72 -5.97
CA ARG A 165 -26.67 -2.94 -5.93
C ARG A 165 -26.00 -3.32 -7.27
N GLY A 166 -25.82 -2.40 -8.20
CA GLY A 166 -25.15 -2.66 -9.48
C GLY A 166 -25.99 -2.40 -10.72
N GLN A 167 -27.30 -2.19 -10.57
CA GLN A 167 -28.22 -2.05 -11.70
C GLN A 167 -28.58 -0.59 -12.02
N GLY A 168 -28.29 0.34 -11.12
CA GLY A 168 -28.60 1.76 -11.29
C GLY A 168 -27.53 2.56 -12.03
N GLN A 169 -27.65 3.89 -11.92
CA GLN A 169 -26.70 4.82 -12.52
C GLN A 169 -25.30 4.64 -11.92
N SER A 170 -24.27 4.89 -12.74
CA SER A 170 -22.89 4.88 -12.28
C SER A 170 -22.69 5.94 -11.20
N LEU A 171 -22.00 5.59 -10.12
CA LEU A 171 -21.58 6.53 -9.09
C LEU A 171 -20.36 7.36 -9.53
N GLY A 172 -19.81 7.10 -10.72
CA GLY A 172 -18.67 7.85 -11.28
C GLY A 172 -17.33 7.43 -10.68
N PHE A 173 -17.25 6.24 -10.06
CA PHE A 173 -16.01 5.67 -9.56
C PHE A 173 -15.99 4.15 -9.70
N ALA A 174 -14.79 3.57 -9.64
CA ALA A 174 -14.55 2.15 -9.73
C ALA A 174 -13.45 1.69 -8.78
N PHE A 175 -13.47 0.41 -8.43
CA PHE A 175 -12.34 -0.27 -7.80
C PHE A 175 -11.66 -1.20 -8.80
N VAL A 176 -10.34 -1.18 -8.81
CA VAL A 176 -9.51 -2.05 -9.64
C VAL A 176 -8.43 -2.68 -8.76
N GLU A 177 -8.36 -4.00 -8.73
CA GLU A 177 -7.34 -4.75 -8.01
C GLU A 177 -6.38 -5.42 -8.99
N PHE A 178 -5.10 -5.12 -8.83
CA PHE A 178 -4.01 -5.70 -9.60
C PHE A 178 -3.40 -6.91 -8.88
N GLU A 179 -2.62 -7.70 -9.59
CA GLU A 179 -1.92 -8.83 -8.99
C GLU A 179 -0.71 -8.38 -8.18
N ALA A 180 0.07 -7.45 -8.70
CA ALA A 180 1.26 -6.91 -8.04
C ALA A 180 1.12 -5.43 -7.63
N HIS A 181 1.87 -5.04 -6.61
CA HIS A 181 1.94 -3.64 -6.16
C HIS A 181 2.53 -2.72 -7.25
N GLU A 182 3.53 -3.20 -7.97
CA GLU A 182 4.22 -2.44 -9.02
C GLU A 182 3.28 -2.11 -10.18
N GLU A 183 2.41 -3.05 -10.56
CA GLU A 183 1.36 -2.81 -11.56
C GLU A 183 0.36 -1.75 -11.09
N ALA A 184 -0.07 -1.82 -9.82
CA ALA A 184 -0.98 -0.83 -9.24
C ALA A 184 -0.32 0.56 -9.16
N LEU A 185 0.94 0.65 -8.75
CA LEU A 185 1.67 1.91 -8.69
C LEU A 185 1.91 2.50 -10.10
N GLY A 186 2.29 1.66 -11.07
CA GLY A 186 2.43 2.06 -12.47
C GLY A 186 1.12 2.54 -13.06
N ALA A 187 0.01 1.86 -12.74
CA ALA A 187 -1.33 2.29 -13.14
C ALA A 187 -1.73 3.63 -12.53
N LEU A 188 -1.51 3.82 -11.23
CA LEU A 188 -1.77 5.10 -10.57
C LEU A 188 -1.01 6.24 -11.26
N ARG A 189 0.29 6.07 -11.49
CA ARG A 189 1.15 7.11 -12.11
C ARG A 189 0.74 7.44 -13.54
N ARG A 190 0.26 6.46 -14.31
CA ARG A 190 -0.14 6.66 -15.71
C ARG A 190 -1.55 7.24 -15.88
N LEU A 191 -2.47 6.87 -14.99
CA LEU A 191 -3.89 7.20 -15.11
C LEU A 191 -4.25 8.50 -14.36
N ASN A 192 -3.66 8.74 -13.20
CA ASN A 192 -4.00 9.89 -12.37
C ASN A 192 -3.69 11.19 -13.11
N ASN A 193 -4.63 12.13 -13.08
CA ASN A 193 -4.50 13.44 -13.73
C ASN A 193 -4.33 13.41 -15.27
N ASN A 194 -4.56 12.27 -15.93
CA ASN A 194 -4.36 12.17 -17.36
C ASN A 194 -5.54 12.77 -18.14
N PRO A 195 -5.35 13.87 -18.91
CA PRO A 195 -6.42 14.51 -19.68
C PRO A 195 -6.80 13.75 -20.96
N GLU A 196 -5.96 12.84 -21.44
CA GLU A 196 -6.20 12.10 -22.69
C GLU A 196 -7.26 11.01 -22.53
N LEU A 197 -7.54 10.57 -21.28
CA LEU A 197 -8.47 9.48 -21.04
C LEU A 197 -9.93 9.91 -21.17
N PHE A 198 -10.31 11.01 -20.53
CA PHE A 198 -11.70 11.48 -20.46
C PHE A 198 -11.86 12.98 -20.79
N GLY A 199 -10.80 13.60 -21.30
CA GLY A 199 -10.76 15.03 -21.63
C GLY A 199 -10.18 15.91 -20.51
N PRO A 200 -9.81 17.16 -20.84
CA PRO A 200 -9.09 18.06 -19.94
C PRO A 200 -9.88 18.45 -18.69
N HIS A 201 -11.22 18.43 -18.78
CA HIS A 201 -12.12 18.81 -17.68
C HIS A 201 -12.58 17.63 -16.81
N LYS A 202 -12.18 16.39 -17.15
CA LYS A 202 -12.62 15.18 -16.45
C LYS A 202 -11.48 14.19 -16.20
N ARG A 203 -10.31 14.74 -15.85
CA ARG A 203 -9.11 13.96 -15.56
C ARG A 203 -9.38 12.96 -14.43
N PRO A 204 -8.98 11.68 -14.55
CA PRO A 204 -9.16 10.71 -13.48
C PRO A 204 -8.47 11.18 -12.19
N ILE A 205 -9.08 10.83 -11.07
CA ILE A 205 -8.48 10.97 -9.74
C ILE A 205 -8.26 9.56 -9.23
N VAL A 206 -7.00 9.13 -9.17
CA VAL A 206 -6.64 7.74 -8.85
C VAL A 206 -5.85 7.69 -7.56
N GLU A 207 -6.33 6.90 -6.61
CA GLU A 207 -5.73 6.71 -5.30
C GLU A 207 -5.68 5.22 -4.96
N PHE A 208 -4.79 4.82 -4.05
CA PHE A 208 -4.90 3.50 -3.45
C PHE A 208 -6.17 3.39 -2.60
N ALA A 209 -6.88 2.27 -2.71
CA ALA A 209 -8.13 2.05 -2.02
C ALA A 209 -7.93 1.97 -0.50
N LEU A 210 -8.85 2.55 0.25
CA LEU A 210 -8.90 2.40 1.70
C LEU A 210 -9.58 1.08 2.08
N GLU A 211 -8.94 0.33 2.98
CA GLU A 211 -9.40 -0.98 3.42
C GLU A 211 -9.66 -0.99 4.92
N ASP A 212 -10.84 -1.44 5.31
CA ASP A 212 -11.20 -1.65 6.71
C ASP A 212 -10.96 -3.12 7.08
N ARG A 213 -10.02 -3.37 7.99
CA ARG A 213 -9.64 -4.72 8.44
C ARG A 213 -10.82 -5.51 9.01
N ARG A 214 -11.81 -4.85 9.61
CA ARG A 214 -13.02 -5.53 10.12
C ARG A 214 -13.83 -6.10 8.97
N LYS A 215 -13.98 -5.32 7.89
CA LYS A 215 -14.70 -5.75 6.68
C LYS A 215 -13.93 -6.82 5.90
N LEU A 216 -12.60 -6.73 5.86
CA LEU A 216 -11.76 -7.76 5.26
C LEU A 216 -11.92 -9.09 5.99
N ARG A 217 -11.82 -9.11 7.32
CA ARG A 217 -12.05 -10.32 8.14
C ARG A 217 -13.43 -10.92 7.92
N LEU A 218 -14.47 -10.08 7.84
CA LEU A 218 -15.83 -10.56 7.54
C LEU A 218 -15.94 -11.15 6.13
N ARG A 219 -15.24 -10.59 5.14
CA ARG A 219 -15.18 -11.14 3.78
C ARG A 219 -14.46 -12.49 3.77
N GLU A 220 -13.31 -12.59 4.43
CA GLU A 220 -12.54 -13.84 4.57
C GLU A 220 -13.38 -14.95 5.21
N GLN A 221 -14.07 -14.65 6.32
CA GLN A 221 -14.97 -15.61 6.97
C GLN A 221 -16.11 -16.08 6.05
N ARG A 222 -16.67 -15.17 5.23
CA ARG A 222 -17.71 -15.54 4.26
C ARG A 222 -17.17 -16.42 3.14
N ILE A 223 -15.95 -16.17 2.67
CA ILE A 223 -15.27 -17.00 1.67
C ILE A 223 -14.99 -18.39 2.24
N GLN A 224 -14.45 -18.48 3.46
CA GLN A 224 -14.21 -19.77 4.16
C GLN A 224 -15.50 -20.57 4.35
N ARG A 225 -16.64 -19.90 4.51
CA ARG A 225 -17.96 -20.52 4.61
C ARG A 225 -18.64 -20.76 3.26
N GLY A 226 -17.96 -20.48 2.13
CA GLY A 226 -18.49 -20.66 0.78
C GLY A 226 -19.62 -19.69 0.38
N LEU A 227 -19.87 -18.63 1.16
CA LEU A 227 -20.97 -17.68 0.95
C LEU A 227 -20.66 -16.61 -0.11
N VAL A 228 -19.38 -16.46 -0.47
CA VAL A 228 -18.91 -15.49 -1.47
C VAL A 228 -17.71 -16.12 -2.20
N ARG A 229 -17.66 -16.00 -3.53
CA ARG A 229 -16.50 -16.37 -4.36
C ARG A 229 -15.60 -15.16 -4.61
#